data_AF-A0A8T6VRU0-F1
#
_entry.id   AF-A0A8T6VRU0-F1
#
_cell.length_a   1.000
_cell.length_b   1.000
_cell.length_c   1.000
_cell.angle_alpha   90.00
_cell.angle_beta   90.00
_cell.angle_gamma   90.00
#
_symmetry.space_group_name_H-M   'P 1'
#
loop_
_entity.id
_entity.type
_entity.pdbx_description
1 polymer ?
#
loop_
_entity_poly.entity_id
_entity_poly.type
_entity_poly.pdbx_seq_one_letter_code
_entity_poly.pdbx_strand_id
1 'polypeptide(L)'
;WQKGGQVLAGAILGTSMGALFGIVYALSRNMLPGKSDLKKTFSLAAMMWVAIYFIPFLKYPANPPTVGDTETVVLRAILYLGFIAISGFGAVGFYQLYKRLKSKSKIIAFAGYAVFIGIVFAVMPPNPDEVTAPMDLVNGFRAVSVVAVSVFWVSLAAILGLFWGKFRPDAKQSVTQTR
;
A
#
# COMPACT_ATOMS: atom_id res chain seq x y z
N TRP A 1 10.17 -25.62 -12.10
CA TRP A 1 10.17 -25.23 -10.68
C TRP A 1 10.05 -23.73 -10.47
N GLN A 2 10.99 -22.89 -10.94
CA GLN A 2 10.97 -21.44 -10.70
C GLN A 2 9.72 -20.70 -11.25
N LYS A 3 9.27 -21.02 -12.48
CA LYS A 3 8.07 -20.40 -13.08
C LYS A 3 6.77 -20.72 -12.33
N GLY A 4 6.59 -21.96 -11.89
CA GLY A 4 5.41 -22.39 -11.13
C GLY A 4 5.34 -21.76 -9.75
N GLY A 5 6.48 -21.67 -9.05
CA GLY A 5 6.57 -21.00 -7.75
C GLY A 5 6.26 -19.50 -7.83
N GLN A 6 6.72 -18.81 -8.88
CA GLN A 6 6.41 -17.40 -9.11
C GLN A 6 4.90 -17.17 -9.33
N VAL A 7 4.24 -18.03 -10.10
CA VAL A 7 2.78 -17.95 -10.31
C VAL A 7 2.03 -18.14 -9.00
N LEU A 8 2.39 -19.16 -8.21
CA LEU A 8 1.76 -19.42 -6.92
C LEU A 8 1.95 -18.26 -5.94
N ALA A 9 3.19 -17.77 -5.79
CA ALA A 9 3.49 -16.64 -4.92
C ALA A 9 2.75 -15.37 -5.36
N GLY A 10 2.71 -15.10 -6.68
CA GLY A 10 1.95 -13.99 -7.24
C GLY A 10 0.45 -14.10 -7.00
N ALA A 11 -0.12 -15.30 -7.11
CA ALA A 11 -1.54 -15.54 -6.84
C ALA A 11 -1.87 -15.32 -5.34
N ILE A 12 -1.02 -15.82 -4.43
CA ILE A 12 -1.19 -15.63 -2.98
C ILE A 12 -1.09 -14.14 -2.64
N LEU A 13 -0.05 -13.46 -3.10
CA LEU A 13 0.15 -12.03 -2.87
C LEU A 13 -1.01 -11.20 -3.43
N GLY A 14 -1.37 -11.44 -4.69
CA GLY A 14 -2.44 -10.72 -5.39
C GLY A 14 -3.80 -10.90 -4.71
N THR A 15 -4.15 -12.14 -4.36
CA THR A 15 -5.41 -12.43 -3.66
C THR A 15 -5.43 -11.83 -2.26
N SER A 16 -4.33 -11.96 -1.51
CA SER A 16 -4.24 -11.39 -0.15
C SER A 16 -4.35 -9.88 -0.15
N MET A 17 -3.66 -9.21 -1.08
CA MET A 17 -3.70 -7.76 -1.20
C MET A 17 -5.05 -7.26 -1.73
N GLY A 18 -5.67 -7.99 -2.66
CA GLY A 18 -7.03 -7.72 -3.12
C GLY A 18 -8.07 -7.84 -2.00
N ALA A 19 -7.97 -8.87 -1.17
CA ALA A 19 -8.83 -9.06 0.00
C ALA A 19 -8.62 -7.95 1.03
N LEU A 20 -7.37 -7.61 1.36
CA LEU A 20 -7.04 -6.51 2.26
C LEU A 20 -7.63 -5.18 1.73
N PHE A 21 -7.40 -4.87 0.46
CA PHE A 21 -7.92 -3.67 -0.18
C PHE A 21 -9.45 -3.61 -0.14
N GLY A 22 -10.12 -4.72 -0.44
CA GLY A 22 -11.58 -4.85 -0.39
C GLY A 22 -12.15 -4.66 1.03
N ILE A 23 -11.53 -5.28 2.04
CA ILE A 23 -11.94 -5.14 3.46
C ILE A 23 -11.77 -3.68 3.91
N VAL A 24 -10.60 -3.10 3.67
CA VAL A 24 -10.33 -1.70 4.03
C VAL A 24 -11.30 -0.77 3.31
N TYR A 25 -11.60 -1.02 2.03
CA TYR A 25 -12.60 -0.26 1.29
C TYR A 25 -13.98 -0.37 1.92
N ALA A 26 -14.48 -1.58 2.17
CA ALA A 26 -15.80 -1.81 2.75
C ALA A 26 -15.97 -1.08 4.10
N LEU A 27 -14.93 -1.12 4.94
CA LEU A 27 -14.94 -0.47 6.26
C LEU A 27 -14.79 1.06 6.20
N SER A 28 -14.08 1.59 5.20
CA SER A 28 -13.75 3.02 5.11
C SER A 28 -14.57 3.81 4.07
N ARG A 29 -15.37 3.13 3.23
CA ARG A 29 -16.09 3.68 2.07
C ARG A 29 -16.79 5.01 2.32
N ASN A 30 -17.47 5.15 3.44
CA ASN A 30 -18.26 6.35 3.75
C ASN A 30 -17.41 7.54 4.17
N MET A 31 -16.15 7.31 4.51
CA MET A 31 -15.21 8.35 4.94
C MET A 31 -14.25 8.78 3.83
N LEU A 32 -14.16 8.00 2.74
CA LEU A 32 -13.31 8.29 1.60
C LEU A 32 -13.85 9.46 0.77
N PRO A 33 -12.98 10.35 0.27
CA PRO A 33 -13.39 11.45 -0.61
C PRO A 33 -13.87 10.90 -1.96
N GLY A 34 -14.85 11.58 -2.57
CA GLY A 34 -15.37 11.26 -3.90
C GLY A 34 -16.85 10.90 -3.92
N LYS A 35 -17.50 11.18 -5.05
CA LYS A 35 -18.94 10.97 -5.26
C LYS A 35 -19.29 9.55 -5.74
N SER A 36 -18.38 8.89 -6.44
CA SER A 36 -18.56 7.53 -6.96
C SER A 36 -17.61 6.54 -6.29
N ASP A 37 -18.00 5.26 -6.24
CA ASP A 37 -17.17 4.18 -5.72
C ASP A 37 -15.81 4.11 -6.41
N LEU A 38 -15.78 4.30 -7.72
CA LEU A 38 -14.54 4.36 -8.49
C LEU A 38 -13.57 5.44 -7.95
N LYS A 39 -14.05 6.67 -7.72
CA LYS A 39 -13.18 7.74 -7.19
C LYS A 39 -12.69 7.43 -5.77
N LYS A 40 -13.53 6.79 -4.96
CA LYS A 40 -13.18 6.38 -3.59
C LYS A 40 -12.12 5.28 -3.59
N THR A 41 -12.25 4.25 -4.44
CA THR A 41 -11.24 3.20 -4.55
C THR A 41 -9.90 3.74 -5.02
N PHE A 42 -9.88 4.66 -5.99
CA PHE A 42 -8.63 5.34 -6.41
C PHE A 42 -8.00 6.16 -5.27
N SER A 43 -8.81 6.89 -4.49
CA SER A 43 -8.33 7.64 -3.34
C SER A 43 -7.72 6.73 -2.28
N LEU A 44 -8.39 5.60 -2.00
CA LEU A 44 -7.87 4.60 -1.06
C LEU A 44 -6.58 3.96 -1.57
N ALA A 45 -6.53 3.58 -2.85
CA ALA A 45 -5.35 2.97 -3.46
C ALA A 45 -4.15 3.93 -3.42
N ALA A 46 -4.35 5.23 -3.67
CA ALA A 46 -3.28 6.21 -3.52
C ALA A 46 -2.75 6.28 -2.08
N MET A 47 -3.64 6.33 -1.08
CA MET A 47 -3.22 6.36 0.33
C MET A 47 -2.47 5.09 0.75
N MET A 48 -2.97 3.91 0.37
CA MET A 48 -2.32 2.64 0.68
C MET A 48 -1.01 2.46 -0.11
N TRP A 49 -0.96 2.85 -1.38
CA TRP A 49 0.27 2.86 -2.18
C TRP A 49 1.35 3.72 -1.53
N VAL A 50 0.99 4.93 -1.05
CA VAL A 50 1.95 5.79 -0.32
C VAL A 50 2.45 5.11 0.95
N ALA A 51 1.54 4.65 1.81
CA ALA A 51 1.89 4.12 3.13
C ALA A 51 2.58 2.74 3.09
N ILE A 52 2.16 1.86 2.19
CA ILE A 52 2.57 0.44 2.17
C ILE A 52 3.66 0.19 1.12
N TYR A 53 3.80 1.05 0.11
CA TYR A 53 4.81 0.85 -0.94
C TYR A 53 5.80 2.01 -1.03
N PHE A 54 5.35 3.22 -1.36
CA PHE A 54 6.25 4.32 -1.70
C PHE A 54 7.14 4.72 -0.54
N ILE A 55 6.57 4.91 0.65
CA ILE A 55 7.34 5.27 1.85
C ILE A 55 8.35 4.16 2.22
N PRO A 56 7.97 2.87 2.34
CA PRO A 56 8.92 1.79 2.55
C PRO A 56 9.99 1.69 1.46
N PHE A 57 9.63 1.90 0.20
CA PHE A 57 10.56 1.89 -0.94
C PHE A 57 11.61 3.01 -0.83
N LEU A 58 11.26 4.18 -0.29
CA LEU A 58 12.24 5.25 -0.06
C LEU A 58 13.31 4.83 0.96
N LYS A 59 12.97 4.02 1.97
CA LYS A 59 13.93 3.53 2.97
C LYS A 59 14.69 2.29 2.50
N TYR A 60 13.96 1.36 1.90
CA TYR A 60 14.45 0.04 1.47
C TYR A 60 14.03 -0.18 0.01
N PRO A 61 14.73 0.43 -0.95
CA PRO A 61 14.36 0.35 -2.35
C PRO A 61 14.54 -1.07 -2.90
N ALA A 62 13.73 -1.40 -3.90
CA ALA A 62 13.83 -2.68 -4.59
C ALA A 62 15.19 -2.80 -5.28
N ASN A 63 15.90 -3.90 -5.01
CA ASN A 63 17.17 -4.21 -5.64
C ASN A 63 17.00 -5.42 -6.59
N PRO A 64 17.77 -5.50 -7.70
CA PRO A 64 17.78 -6.68 -8.57
C PRO A 64 18.06 -7.98 -7.79
N PRO A 65 17.58 -9.15 -8.23
CA PRO A 65 17.79 -10.41 -7.52
C PRO A 65 19.25 -10.79 -7.28
N THR A 66 20.17 -10.25 -8.08
CA THR A 66 21.62 -10.47 -7.99
C THR A 66 22.31 -9.50 -7.02
N VAL A 67 21.58 -8.58 -6.38
CA VAL A 67 22.12 -7.56 -5.48
C VAL A 67 21.69 -7.85 -4.05
N GLY A 68 22.69 -8.10 -3.20
CA GLY A 68 22.56 -8.39 -1.78
C GLY A 68 22.99 -9.81 -1.42
N ASP A 69 23.30 -10.03 -0.14
CA ASP A 69 23.72 -11.34 0.36
C ASP A 69 22.52 -12.29 0.49
N THR A 70 22.74 -13.60 0.33
CA THR A 70 21.73 -14.64 0.57
C THR A 70 21.51 -14.86 2.07
N GLU A 71 22.51 -14.62 2.91
CA GLU A 71 22.43 -14.77 4.36
C GLU A 71 21.54 -13.69 5.01
N THR A 72 21.44 -12.51 4.39
CA THR A 72 20.68 -11.36 4.91
C THR A 72 19.24 -11.29 4.40
N VAL A 73 18.79 -12.22 3.54
CA VAL A 73 17.45 -12.22 2.92
C VAL A 73 16.33 -12.08 3.95
N VAL A 74 16.40 -12.84 5.04
CA VAL A 74 15.37 -12.82 6.10
C VAL A 74 15.38 -11.47 6.83
N LEU A 75 16.56 -10.94 7.15
CA LEU A 75 16.69 -9.64 7.82
C LEU A 75 16.13 -8.50 6.94
N ARG A 76 16.48 -8.48 5.65
CA ARG A 76 15.93 -7.49 4.70
C ARG A 76 14.40 -7.57 4.62
N ALA A 77 13.85 -8.78 4.60
CA ALA A 77 12.40 -8.98 4.60
C ALA A 77 11.75 -8.45 5.89
N ILE A 78 12.34 -8.70 7.06
CA ILE A 78 11.86 -8.18 8.34
C ILE A 78 11.93 -6.66 8.38
N LEU A 79 13.02 -6.05 7.93
CA LEU A 79 13.16 -4.59 7.86
C LEU A 79 12.09 -3.97 6.96
N TYR A 80 11.89 -4.54 5.77
CA TYR A 80 10.88 -4.06 4.81
C TYR A 80 9.45 -4.22 5.35
N LEU A 81 9.09 -5.41 5.84
CA LEU A 81 7.76 -5.67 6.40
C LEU A 81 7.50 -4.89 7.69
N GLY A 82 8.52 -4.71 8.52
CA GLY A 82 8.48 -3.86 9.71
C GLY A 82 8.20 -2.41 9.36
N PHE A 83 8.88 -1.86 8.34
CA PHE A 83 8.62 -0.49 7.87
C PHE A 83 7.21 -0.35 7.31
N ILE A 84 6.73 -1.34 6.54
CA ILE A 84 5.34 -1.39 6.06
C ILE A 84 4.36 -1.33 7.24
N ALA A 85 4.56 -2.17 8.25
CA ALA A 85 3.68 -2.22 9.42
C ALA A 85 3.66 -0.87 10.15
N ILE A 86 4.83 -0.31 10.47
CA ILE A 86 4.96 0.98 11.17
C ILE A 86 4.32 2.11 10.35
N SER A 87 4.60 2.16 9.04
CA SER A 87 4.05 3.18 8.15
C SER A 87 2.53 3.06 7.99
N GLY A 88 2.01 1.84 7.81
CA GLY A 88 0.59 1.57 7.68
C GLY A 88 -0.20 1.84 8.96
N PHE A 89 0.26 1.34 10.11
CA PHE A 89 -0.36 1.64 11.40
C PHE A 89 -0.25 3.11 11.77
N GLY A 90 0.88 3.76 11.44
CA GLY A 90 1.05 5.21 11.55
C GLY A 90 -0.02 5.94 10.73
N ALA A 91 -0.21 5.58 9.46
CA ALA A 91 -1.22 6.20 8.61
C ALA A 91 -2.63 6.08 9.21
N VAL A 92 -2.99 4.91 9.75
CA VAL A 92 -4.26 4.70 10.46
C VAL A 92 -4.34 5.58 11.72
N GLY A 93 -3.30 5.61 12.56
CA GLY A 93 -3.27 6.39 13.78
C GLY A 93 -3.42 7.90 13.52
N PHE A 94 -2.68 8.44 12.55
CA PHE A 94 -2.78 9.84 12.15
C PHE A 94 -4.09 10.16 11.44
N TYR A 95 -4.71 9.20 10.76
CA TYR A 95 -6.07 9.36 10.24
C TYR A 95 -7.10 9.49 11.38
N GLN A 96 -6.96 8.71 12.46
CA GLN A 96 -7.84 8.86 13.63
C GLN A 96 -7.64 10.21 14.32
N LEU A 97 -6.40 10.71 14.37
CA LEU A 97 -6.11 12.07 14.82
C LEU A 97 -6.77 13.12 13.92
N TYR A 98 -6.64 12.98 12.59
CA TYR A 98 -7.29 13.85 11.61
C TYR A 98 -8.81 13.97 11.82
N LYS A 99 -9.47 12.87 12.18
CA LYS A 99 -10.92 12.85 12.48
C LYS A 99 -11.30 13.62 13.75
N ARG A 100 -10.41 13.69 14.74
CA ARG A 100 -10.64 14.39 16.01
C ARG A 100 -10.33 15.90 15.94
N LEU A 101 -9.53 16.30 14.96
CA LEU A 101 -9.10 17.69 14.77
C LEU A 101 -10.18 18.55 14.10
N LYS A 102 -10.25 19.83 14.51
CA LYS A 102 -11.09 20.84 13.85
C LYS A 102 -10.54 21.15 12.46
N SER A 103 -11.38 21.68 11.55
CA SER A 103 -11.02 21.84 10.14
C SER A 103 -9.70 22.59 9.91
N LYS A 104 -9.46 23.69 10.65
CA LYS A 104 -8.24 24.51 10.53
C LYS A 104 -6.96 23.80 10.98
N SER A 105 -7.05 22.75 11.80
CA SER A 105 -5.90 22.05 12.37
C SER A 105 -5.63 20.69 11.72
N LYS A 106 -6.43 20.27 10.72
CA LYS A 106 -6.27 18.97 10.05
C LYS A 106 -4.90 18.74 9.41
N ILE A 107 -4.24 19.82 8.98
CA ILE A 107 -2.88 19.76 8.42
C ILE A 107 -1.86 19.20 9.42
N ILE A 108 -2.11 19.34 10.74
CA ILE A 108 -1.25 18.81 11.80
C ILE A 108 -1.19 17.28 11.73
N ALA A 109 -2.26 16.60 11.34
CA ALA A 109 -2.22 15.14 11.21
C ALA A 109 -1.30 14.69 10.06
N PHE A 110 -1.31 15.40 8.94
CA PHE A 110 -0.41 15.11 7.82
C PHE A 110 1.04 15.44 8.15
N ALA A 111 1.28 16.62 8.73
CA ALA A 111 2.63 17.03 9.17
C ALA A 111 3.17 16.08 10.25
N GLY A 112 2.34 15.69 11.21
CA GLY A 112 2.68 14.73 12.25
C GLY A 112 3.04 13.36 11.68
N TYR A 113 2.29 12.86 10.69
CA TYR A 113 2.64 11.61 10.01
C TYR A 113 3.97 11.72 9.26
N ALA A 114 4.23 12.84 8.58
CA ALA A 114 5.49 13.06 7.88
C ALA A 114 6.68 13.11 8.86
N VAL A 115 6.55 13.82 9.98
CA VAL A 115 7.56 13.86 11.05
C VAL A 115 7.77 12.47 11.65
N PHE A 116 6.69 11.75 11.94
CA PHE A 116 6.74 10.38 12.45
C PHE A 116 7.52 9.46 11.51
N ILE A 117 7.20 9.48 10.20
CA ILE A 117 7.93 8.70 9.20
C ILE A 117 9.39 9.15 9.11
N GLY A 118 9.69 10.44 9.20
CA GLY A 118 11.07 10.94 9.24
C GLY A 118 11.87 10.39 10.42
N ILE A 119 11.27 10.32 11.61
CA ILE A 119 11.88 9.71 12.79
C ILE A 119 12.11 8.21 12.57
N VAL A 120 11.10 7.48 12.09
CA VAL A 120 11.22 6.04 11.80
C VAL A 120 12.31 5.79 10.76
N PHE A 121 12.41 6.65 9.74
CA PHE A 121 13.45 6.57 8.71
C PHE A 121 14.85 6.73 9.29
N ALA A 122 15.02 7.66 10.25
CA ALA A 122 16.31 7.90 10.91
C ALA A 122 16.68 6.78 11.90
N VAL A 123 15.69 6.23 12.62
CA VAL A 123 15.91 5.24 13.69
C VAL A 123 16.07 3.82 13.14
N MET A 124 15.33 3.44 12.09
CA MET A 124 15.44 2.08 11.55
C MET A 124 16.79 1.83 10.88
N PRO A 125 17.40 0.65 11.08
CA PRO A 125 18.69 0.30 10.50
C PRO A 125 18.72 0.46 8.97
N PRO A 126 19.85 0.85 8.36
CA PRO A 126 20.01 0.79 6.92
C PRO A 126 19.98 -0.67 6.42
N ASN A 127 19.82 -0.85 5.11
CA ASN A 127 20.06 -2.16 4.50
C ASN A 127 21.54 -2.55 4.72
N PRO A 128 21.83 -3.74 5.27
CA PRO A 128 23.21 -4.16 5.54
C PRO A 128 24.02 -4.46 4.27
N ASP A 129 23.37 -4.71 3.13
CA ASP A 129 24.10 -5.11 1.93
C ASP A 129 24.54 -3.93 1.08
N GLU A 130 25.80 -3.99 0.65
CA GLU A 130 26.35 -3.05 -0.32
C GLU A 130 25.81 -3.33 -1.73
N VAL A 131 25.58 -2.25 -2.48
CA VAL A 131 25.16 -2.35 -3.88
C VAL A 131 26.39 -2.42 -4.77
N THR A 132 26.76 -3.64 -5.17
CA THR A 132 27.95 -3.89 -6.01
C THR A 132 27.65 -3.89 -7.52
N ALA A 133 26.38 -3.97 -7.91
CA ALA A 133 25.97 -3.96 -9.31
C ALA A 133 26.02 -2.54 -9.94
N PRO A 134 26.16 -2.44 -11.29
CA PRO A 134 26.14 -1.17 -11.99
C PRO A 134 24.89 -0.34 -11.68
N MET A 135 25.07 0.96 -11.43
CA MET A 135 23.99 1.80 -10.93
C MET A 135 22.87 2.03 -11.95
N ASP A 136 23.16 1.96 -13.24
CA ASP A 136 22.16 2.01 -14.30
C ASP A 136 21.20 0.82 -14.23
N LEU A 137 21.72 -0.39 -13.93
CA LEU A 137 20.90 -1.58 -13.74
C LEU A 137 20.02 -1.47 -12.50
N VAL A 138 20.60 -0.99 -11.40
CA VAL A 138 19.90 -0.82 -10.11
C VAL A 138 18.79 0.22 -10.24
N ASN A 139 19.08 1.38 -10.83
CA ASN A 139 18.11 2.44 -11.04
C ASN A 139 17.03 2.05 -12.04
N GLY A 140 17.39 1.34 -13.12
CA GLY A 140 16.43 0.79 -14.08
C GLY A 140 15.46 -0.19 -13.40
N PHE A 141 15.99 -1.11 -12.58
CA PHE A 141 15.16 -2.04 -11.81
C PHE A 141 14.23 -1.33 -10.82
N ARG A 142 14.74 -0.33 -10.11
CA ARG A 142 13.96 0.51 -9.19
C ARG A 142 12.82 1.24 -9.90
N ALA A 143 13.10 1.85 -11.05
CA ALA A 143 12.11 2.55 -11.86
C ALA A 143 11.01 1.60 -12.35
N VAL A 144 11.39 0.46 -12.93
CA VAL A 144 10.43 -0.54 -13.41
C VAL A 144 9.62 -1.13 -12.26
N SER A 145 10.22 -1.31 -11.08
CA SER A 145 9.51 -1.78 -9.88
C SER A 145 8.42 -0.79 -9.45
N VAL A 146 8.73 0.52 -9.44
CA VAL A 146 7.74 1.57 -9.13
C VAL A 146 6.61 1.56 -10.13
N VAL A 147 6.90 1.45 -11.43
CA VAL A 147 5.88 1.35 -12.47
C VAL A 147 5.01 0.11 -12.28
N ALA A 148 5.61 -1.06 -12.11
CA ALA A 148 4.89 -2.33 -11.96
C ALA A 148 3.95 -2.32 -10.75
N VAL A 149 4.43 -1.86 -9.60
CA VAL A 149 3.60 -1.77 -8.38
C VAL A 149 2.51 -0.71 -8.54
N SER A 150 2.80 0.43 -9.19
CA SER A 150 1.78 1.45 -9.46
C SER A 150 0.66 0.93 -10.36
N VAL A 151 0.99 0.19 -11.42
CA VAL A 151 0.01 -0.48 -12.29
C VAL A 151 -0.84 -1.47 -11.50
N PHE A 152 -0.24 -2.24 -10.61
CA PHE A 152 -0.95 -3.16 -9.73
C PHE A 152 -1.99 -2.44 -8.85
N TRP A 153 -1.62 -1.34 -8.19
CA TRP A 153 -2.54 -0.57 -7.33
C TRP A 153 -3.66 0.12 -8.13
N VAL A 154 -3.34 0.66 -9.31
CA VAL A 154 -4.35 1.22 -10.24
C VAL A 154 -5.33 0.14 -10.69
N SER A 155 -4.83 -1.06 -10.99
CA SER A 155 -5.66 -2.19 -11.40
C SER A 155 -6.60 -2.62 -10.28
N LEU A 156 -6.12 -2.73 -9.03
CA LEU A 156 -6.97 -3.02 -7.87
C LEU A 156 -8.08 -1.98 -7.69
N ALA A 157 -7.74 -0.69 -7.78
CA ALA A 157 -8.70 0.40 -7.64
C ALA A 157 -9.78 0.36 -8.73
N ALA A 158 -9.36 0.16 -9.98
CA ALA A 158 -10.24 0.10 -11.13
C ALA A 158 -11.17 -1.10 -11.05
N ILE A 159 -10.64 -2.30 -10.81
CA ILE A 159 -11.43 -3.54 -10.68
C ILE A 159 -12.44 -3.37 -9.56
N LEU A 160 -12.01 -3.11 -8.32
CA LEU A 160 -12.94 -3.01 -7.20
C LEU A 160 -13.98 -1.89 -7.43
N GLY A 161 -13.57 -0.73 -7.92
CA GLY A 161 -14.46 0.41 -8.13
C GLY A 161 -15.52 0.17 -9.19
N LEU A 162 -15.15 -0.46 -10.30
CA LEU A 162 -16.08 -0.83 -11.37
C LEU A 162 -17.05 -1.93 -10.92
N PHE A 163 -16.55 -2.97 -10.25
CA PHE A 163 -17.38 -4.06 -9.72
C PHE A 163 -18.32 -3.55 -8.63
N TRP A 164 -17.85 -2.72 -7.70
CA TRP A 164 -18.71 -2.17 -6.66
C TRP A 164 -19.84 -1.31 -7.24
N GLY A 165 -19.52 -0.45 -8.22
CA GLY A 165 -20.52 0.37 -8.91
C GLY A 165 -21.53 -0.46 -9.70
N LYS A 166 -21.09 -1.55 -10.34
CA LYS A 166 -21.95 -2.43 -11.14
C LYS A 166 -22.87 -3.31 -10.28
N PHE A 167 -22.32 -3.95 -9.26
CA PHE A 167 -23.04 -4.94 -8.45
C PHE A 167 -23.77 -4.34 -7.25
N ARG A 168 -23.39 -3.12 -6.84
CA ARG A 168 -24.00 -2.38 -5.72
C ARG A 168 -24.27 -3.27 -4.50
N PRO A 169 -23.24 -3.94 -3.94
CA PRO A 169 -23.42 -4.85 -2.81
C PRO A 169 -23.98 -4.17 -1.55
N ASP A 170 -23.97 -2.83 -1.51
CA ASP A 170 -24.53 -1.99 -0.46
C ASP A 170 -26.01 -1.59 -0.67
N ALA A 171 -26.63 -1.96 -1.79
CA ALA A 171 -28.05 -1.71 -2.01
C ALA A 171 -28.89 -2.56 -1.04
N LYS A 172 -29.66 -1.91 -0.15
CA LYS A 172 -30.67 -2.62 0.65
C LYS A 172 -31.65 -3.28 -0.31
N GLN A 173 -31.75 -4.61 -0.26
CA GLN A 173 -32.85 -5.31 -0.93
C GLN A 173 -34.15 -4.75 -0.34
N SER A 174 -34.95 -4.08 -1.17
CA SER A 174 -36.33 -3.76 -0.80
C SER A 174 -37.05 -5.09 -0.64
N VAL A 175 -37.18 -5.55 0.61
CA VAL A 175 -38.10 -6.63 0.93
C VAL A 175 -39.48 -6.10 0.54
N THR A 176 -39.97 -6.52 -0.61
CA THR A 176 -41.35 -6.29 -1.04
C THR A 176 -42.23 -6.99 -0.01
N GLN A 177 -42.67 -6.24 1.01
CA GLN A 177 -43.81 -6.64 1.81
C GLN A 177 -45.05 -6.40 0.95
N THR A 178 -45.39 -7.38 0.12
CA THR A 178 -46.78 -7.57 -0.31
C THR A 178 -47.58 -7.97 0.94
N ARG A 179 -48.29 -6.99 1.49
CA ARG A 179 -49.45 -7.19 2.36
C ARG A 179 -50.62 -7.72 1.54
#